data_AF-A0A2W1JPQ6-F1
#
_entry.id   AF-A0A2W1JPQ6-F1
#
_cell.length_a   1.000
_cell.length_b   1.000
_cell.length_c   1.000
_cell.angle_alpha   90.00
_cell.angle_beta   90.00
_cell.angle_gamma   90.00
#
_symmetry.space_group_name_H-M   'P 1'
#
loop_
_entity.id
_entity.type
_entity.pdbx_description
1 polymer ?
#
loop_
_entity_poly.entity_id
_entity_poly.type
_entity_poly.pdbx_seq_one_letter_code
_entity_poly.pdbx_strand_id
1 'polypeptide(L)'
;MTANTRRRFRIGNLLSVKTAVVTLCLLLTCWLGAAFATDHKTVFLPGTTSDGHVLFEASCASCHEGFKPVSNETCLRCHEAEMATDAHGAKKFRDPRWAGDLEKIAALTCTTCHNEHVHMFGRGVNLKPDLCMACHQGIIEGDLKSHDGFTADGCWTAGCHNYHDHRTISTGFLRQNLDQPDFMPQPALPVRTVTTKVQTAPKPDLSQEFKGGRS
;
A
#
# COMPACT_ATOMS: atom_id res chain seq x y z
N MET A 1 72.47 42.24 13.04
CA MET A 1 71.21 42.97 13.31
C MET A 1 70.45 42.95 12.00
N THR A 2 69.46 42.08 11.78
CA THR A 2 68.04 42.30 12.16
C THR A 2 67.30 40.95 12.04
N ALA A 3 66.68 40.48 13.13
CA ALA A 3 65.23 40.31 13.31
C ALA A 3 64.52 39.56 12.14
N ASN A 4 64.19 38.28 12.30
CA ASN A 4 62.95 37.80 12.91
C ASN A 4 61.67 38.28 12.19
N THR A 5 61.05 37.41 11.38
CA THR A 5 59.61 37.20 11.52
C THR A 5 59.19 35.84 10.95
N ARG A 6 58.92 34.91 11.87
CA ARG A 6 57.94 33.84 11.64
C ARG A 6 56.61 34.48 11.23
N ARG A 7 56.02 34.04 10.12
CA ARG A 7 54.57 33.86 10.06
C ARG A 7 54.24 32.78 9.04
N ARG A 8 54.21 31.54 9.55
CA ARG A 8 53.38 30.47 8.99
C ARG A 8 51.97 31.04 8.88
N PHE A 9 51.56 31.40 7.67
CA PHE A 9 50.13 31.54 7.38
C PHE A 9 49.59 30.10 7.26
N ARG A 10 49.43 29.42 8.40
CA ARG A 10 48.46 28.34 8.50
C ARG A 10 47.13 29.05 8.36
N ILE A 11 46.57 28.99 7.15
CA ILE A 11 45.14 29.22 6.93
C ILE A 11 44.46 28.18 7.81
N GLY A 12 44.17 28.58 9.05
CA GLY A 12 43.63 27.70 10.05
C GLY A 12 42.21 27.37 9.62
N ASN A 13 42.02 26.15 9.11
CA ASN A 13 40.97 25.21 9.55
C ASN A 13 39.63 25.86 9.98
N LEU A 14 39.09 26.80 9.21
CA LEU A 14 37.91 27.58 9.59
C LEU A 14 36.60 27.00 9.06
N LEU A 15 36.57 25.67 8.91
CA LEU A 15 35.36 24.89 9.16
C LEU A 15 35.87 23.61 9.84
N SER A 16 35.90 23.62 11.17
CA SER A 16 36.08 22.36 11.90
C SER A 16 34.96 21.42 11.43
N VAL A 17 35.25 20.15 11.19
CA VAL A 17 34.22 19.16 10.81
C VAL A 17 33.02 19.25 11.77
N LYS A 18 33.25 19.60 13.04
CA LYS A 18 32.22 19.87 14.03
C LYS A 18 31.31 21.05 13.67
N THR A 19 31.86 22.19 13.26
CA THR A 19 31.05 23.36 12.86
C THR A 19 30.27 23.06 11.59
N ALA A 20 30.85 22.34 10.63
CA ALA A 20 30.16 21.91 9.42
C ALA A 20 28.97 20.99 9.73
N VAL A 21 29.17 19.98 10.59
CA VAL A 21 28.11 19.05 11.03
C VAL A 21 27.00 19.79 11.78
N VAL A 22 27.34 20.68 12.72
CA VAL A 22 26.34 21.45 13.47
C VAL A 22 25.51 22.34 12.52
N THR A 23 26.15 23.05 11.59
CA THR A 23 25.42 23.86 10.58
C THR A 23 24.52 22.98 9.71
N LEU A 24 24.98 21.82 9.26
CA LEU A 24 24.16 20.88 8.48
C LEU A 24 22.95 20.37 9.27
N CYS A 25 23.14 19.97 10.52
CA CYS A 25 22.04 19.54 11.39
C CYS A 25 21.01 20.65 11.61
N LEU A 26 21.46 21.89 11.88
CA LEU A 26 20.58 23.04 12.03
C LEU A 26 19.77 23.31 10.77
N LEU A 27 20.42 23.31 9.59
CA LEU A 27 19.73 23.48 8.30
C LEU A 27 18.70 22.38 8.06
N LEU A 28 19.05 21.11 8.32
CA LEU A 28 18.14 20.00 8.18
C LEU A 28 16.93 20.12 9.13
N THR A 29 17.15 20.48 10.40
CA THR A 29 16.07 20.68 11.36
C THR A 29 15.16 21.86 11.00
N CYS A 30 15.73 22.97 10.52
CA CYS A 30 14.95 24.11 10.04
C CYS A 30 14.14 23.72 8.80
N TRP A 31 14.73 22.96 7.87
CA TRP A 31 14.06 22.49 6.66
C TRP A 31 12.91 21.52 6.97
N LEU A 32 13.14 20.51 7.82
CA LEU A 32 12.08 19.58 8.26
C LEU A 32 10.98 20.30 9.04
N GLY A 33 11.34 21.24 9.93
CA GLY A 33 10.38 22.06 10.66
C GLY A 33 9.52 22.93 9.73
N ALA A 34 10.15 23.54 8.71
CA ALA A 34 9.44 24.29 7.68
C ALA A 34 8.52 23.39 6.84
N ALA A 35 9.00 22.22 6.40
CA ALA A 35 8.22 21.25 5.64
C ALA A 35 6.97 20.80 6.42
N PHE A 36 7.12 20.58 7.74
CA PHE A 36 5.99 20.26 8.61
C PHE A 36 5.01 21.44 8.76
N ALA A 37 5.51 22.66 8.94
CA ALA A 37 4.67 23.86 9.10
C ALA A 37 3.94 24.29 7.82
N THR A 38 4.49 23.96 6.65
CA THR A 38 3.95 24.32 5.32
C THR A 38 3.19 23.17 4.64
N ASP A 39 2.89 22.12 5.41
CA ASP A 39 2.10 20.95 4.97
C ASP A 39 2.73 20.11 3.84
N HIS A 40 4.05 20.17 3.67
CA HIS A 40 4.80 19.30 2.76
C HIS A 40 5.02 17.91 3.40
N LYS A 41 3.92 17.24 3.74
CA LYS A 41 3.90 15.95 4.46
C LYS A 41 4.60 14.81 3.71
N THR A 42 4.71 14.91 2.38
CA THR A 42 5.35 13.90 1.52
C THR A 42 6.82 13.65 1.86
N VAL A 43 7.51 14.65 2.43
CA VAL A 43 8.90 14.53 2.92
C VAL A 43 9.04 13.49 4.04
N PHE A 44 7.95 13.19 4.75
CA PHE A 44 7.92 12.27 5.89
C PHE A 44 7.35 10.89 5.54
N LEU A 45 7.04 10.62 4.27
CA LEU A 45 6.54 9.31 3.86
C LEU A 45 7.68 8.29 3.87
N PRO A 46 7.50 7.13 4.52
CA PRO A 46 8.52 6.07 4.52
C PRO A 46 8.59 5.33 3.17
N GLY A 47 7.58 5.50 2.32
CA GLY A 47 7.47 4.88 1.00
C GLY A 47 6.27 5.41 0.21
N THR A 48 6.07 4.88 -1.00
CA THR A 48 4.98 5.28 -1.89
C THR A 48 3.64 4.71 -1.45
N THR A 49 2.56 5.41 -1.75
CA THR A 49 1.21 4.87 -1.55
C THR A 49 0.94 3.73 -2.54
N SER A 50 0.10 2.78 -2.15
CA SER A 50 -0.36 1.68 -2.98
C SER A 50 -1.14 2.20 -4.19
N ASP A 51 -1.07 1.47 -5.30
CA ASP A 51 -1.74 1.88 -6.54
C ASP A 51 -3.24 2.08 -6.37
N GLY A 52 -3.88 1.28 -5.49
CA GLY A 52 -5.30 1.40 -5.17
C GLY A 52 -5.67 2.66 -4.39
N HIS A 53 -4.71 3.27 -3.70
CA HIS A 53 -4.92 4.43 -2.83
C HIS A 53 -4.12 5.67 -3.25
N VAL A 54 -3.40 5.64 -4.38
CA VAL A 54 -2.58 6.76 -4.86
C VAL A 54 -3.35 8.08 -4.96
N LEU A 55 -4.65 8.03 -5.26
CA LEU A 55 -5.52 9.22 -5.31
C LEU A 55 -5.66 9.92 -3.94
N PHE A 56 -5.45 9.20 -2.83
CA PHE A 56 -5.52 9.75 -1.48
C PHE A 56 -4.23 10.48 -1.05
N GLU A 57 -3.16 10.48 -1.86
CA GLU A 57 -1.96 11.29 -1.58
C GLU A 57 -2.26 12.80 -1.52
N ALA A 58 -3.33 13.24 -2.19
CA ALA A 58 -3.83 14.60 -2.09
C ALA A 58 -4.53 14.92 -0.75
N SER A 59 -4.85 13.91 0.07
CA SER A 59 -5.57 14.04 1.34
C SER A 59 -5.08 13.02 2.36
N CYS A 60 -3.96 13.31 3.04
CA CYS A 60 -3.41 12.44 4.09
C CYS A 60 -4.42 12.19 5.24
N ALA A 61 -5.33 13.15 5.47
CA ALA A 61 -6.38 13.06 6.48
C ALA A 61 -7.44 11.99 6.17
N SER A 62 -7.49 11.48 4.94
CA SER A 62 -8.32 10.33 4.58
C SER A 62 -7.92 9.08 5.37
N CYS A 63 -6.66 8.95 5.79
CA CYS A 63 -6.16 7.79 6.54
C CYS A 63 -5.63 8.17 7.93
N HIS A 64 -5.01 9.34 8.07
CA HIS A 64 -4.32 9.75 9.29
C HIS A 64 -5.10 10.76 10.11
N GLU A 65 -5.09 10.59 11.43
CA GLU A 65 -5.61 11.56 12.39
C GLU A 65 -4.47 11.99 13.34
N GLY A 66 -3.70 12.99 12.91
CA GLY A 66 -2.51 13.44 13.63
C GLY A 66 -1.48 12.32 13.80
N PHE A 67 -1.02 12.10 15.03
CA PHE A 67 -0.05 11.04 15.37
C PHE A 67 -0.70 9.73 15.83
N LYS A 68 -2.01 9.56 15.65
CA LYS A 68 -2.69 8.30 15.97
C LYS A 68 -2.32 7.22 14.96
N PRO A 69 -2.20 5.94 15.39
CA PRO A 69 -2.09 4.83 14.45
C PRO A 69 -3.35 4.74 13.60
N VAL A 70 -3.19 4.32 12.34
CA VAL A 70 -4.32 4.02 11.45
C VAL A 70 -5.06 2.82 12.01
N SER A 71 -6.38 2.95 12.20
CA SER A 71 -7.22 1.91 12.78
C SER A 71 -8.07 1.20 11.71
N ASN A 72 -8.64 0.05 12.04
CA ASN A 72 -9.55 -0.65 11.14
C ASN A 72 -10.77 0.19 10.77
N GLU A 73 -11.27 0.99 11.72
CA GLU A 73 -12.41 1.90 11.48
C GLU A 73 -12.10 2.88 10.35
N THR A 74 -10.86 3.39 10.27
CA THR A 74 -10.42 4.26 9.18
C THR A 74 -10.62 3.60 7.81
N CYS A 75 -10.25 2.33 7.68
CA CYS A 75 -10.39 1.53 6.45
C CYS A 75 -11.87 1.22 6.15
N LEU A 76 -12.62 0.83 7.18
CA LEU A 76 -14.02 0.40 7.05
C LEU A 76 -14.96 1.54 6.65
N ARG A 77 -14.60 2.82 6.86
CA ARG A 77 -15.40 3.96 6.32
C ARG A 77 -15.65 3.88 4.82
N CYS A 78 -14.76 3.23 4.07
CA CYS A 78 -14.94 2.97 2.65
C CYS A 78 -15.19 1.48 2.35
N HIS A 79 -14.58 0.57 3.11
CA HIS A 79 -14.60 -0.86 2.81
C HIS A 79 -15.62 -1.71 3.58
N GLU A 80 -16.53 -1.09 4.35
CA GLU A 80 -17.51 -1.82 5.16
C GLU A 80 -18.36 -2.79 4.32
N ALA A 81 -18.79 -2.36 3.12
CA ALA A 81 -19.64 -3.17 2.26
C ALA A 81 -18.92 -4.42 1.72
N GLU A 82 -17.66 -4.29 1.29
CA GLU A 82 -16.85 -5.42 0.84
C GLU A 82 -16.57 -6.41 1.96
N MET A 83 -16.41 -5.91 3.19
CA MET A 83 -16.09 -6.74 4.37
C MET A 83 -17.31 -7.46 4.95
N ALA A 84 -18.53 -7.05 4.58
CA ALA A 84 -19.76 -7.66 5.09
C ALA A 84 -19.87 -9.17 4.79
N THR A 85 -19.29 -9.60 3.66
CA THR A 85 -19.28 -11.01 3.22
C THR A 85 -17.89 -11.63 3.26
N ASP A 86 -16.95 -11.04 3.99
CA ASP A 86 -15.57 -11.52 4.05
C ASP A 86 -15.50 -12.93 4.69
N ALA A 87 -15.03 -13.89 3.89
CA ALA A 87 -14.81 -15.27 4.30
C ALA A 87 -13.63 -15.41 5.29
N HIS A 88 -12.74 -14.42 5.34
CA HIS A 88 -11.69 -14.22 6.33
C HIS A 88 -12.02 -13.05 7.28
N GLY A 89 -13.30 -12.74 7.48
CA GLY A 89 -13.75 -11.65 8.34
C GLY A 89 -13.71 -11.96 9.83
N ALA A 90 -14.00 -10.93 10.64
CA ALA A 90 -13.92 -10.98 12.10
C ALA A 90 -14.76 -12.11 12.73
N LYS A 91 -15.90 -12.48 12.12
CA LYS A 91 -16.74 -13.58 12.59
C LYS A 91 -15.99 -14.91 12.66
N LYS A 92 -15.11 -15.18 11.69
CA LYS A 92 -14.31 -16.42 11.64
C LYS A 92 -13.22 -16.38 12.70
N PHE A 93 -12.42 -15.32 12.70
CA PHE A 93 -11.23 -15.26 13.55
C PHE A 93 -11.50 -14.98 15.02
N ARG A 94 -12.67 -14.45 15.38
CA ARG A 94 -13.09 -14.34 16.80
C ARG A 94 -13.55 -15.67 17.40
N ASP A 95 -13.65 -16.74 16.61
CA ASP A 95 -13.89 -18.08 17.14
C ASP A 95 -12.63 -18.56 17.90
N PRO A 96 -12.75 -18.95 19.19
CA PRO A 96 -11.60 -19.34 20.02
C PRO A 96 -10.75 -20.48 19.45
N ARG A 97 -11.29 -21.29 18.54
CA ARG A 97 -10.55 -22.37 17.87
C ARG A 97 -9.36 -21.85 17.05
N TRP A 98 -9.40 -20.60 16.62
CA TRP A 98 -8.32 -19.96 15.84
C TRP A 98 -7.34 -19.16 16.71
N ALA A 99 -7.46 -19.19 18.04
CA ALA A 99 -6.61 -18.39 18.92
C ALA A 99 -5.11 -18.65 18.70
N GLY A 100 -4.72 -19.92 18.52
CA GLY A 100 -3.32 -20.29 18.25
C GLY A 100 -2.80 -19.82 16.89
N ASP A 101 -3.67 -19.68 15.87
CA ASP A 101 -3.26 -19.11 14.58
C ASP A 101 -3.16 -17.58 14.64
N LEU A 102 -4.00 -16.93 15.46
CA LEU A 102 -3.92 -15.49 15.69
C LEU A 102 -2.65 -15.05 16.45
N GLU A 103 -1.97 -15.97 17.14
CA GLU A 103 -0.64 -15.72 17.70
C GLU A 103 0.44 -15.61 16.61
N LYS A 104 0.24 -16.27 15.46
CA LYS A 104 1.16 -16.22 14.32
C LYS A 104 0.92 -15.00 13.45
N ILE A 105 -0.35 -14.61 13.29
CA ILE A 105 -0.75 -13.47 12.48
C ILE A 105 -1.99 -12.77 13.05
N ALA A 106 -1.89 -11.45 13.22
CA ALA A 106 -3.00 -10.60 13.64
C ALA A 106 -3.99 -10.33 12.48
N ALA A 107 -4.68 -11.38 12.01
CA ALA A 107 -5.59 -11.35 10.86
C ALA A 107 -6.83 -10.43 11.06
N LEU A 108 -7.08 -10.00 12.30
CA LEU A 108 -8.14 -9.05 12.64
C LEU A 108 -7.74 -7.58 12.41
N THR A 109 -6.51 -7.29 12.01
CA THR A 109 -6.00 -5.93 11.81
C THR A 109 -5.65 -5.73 10.34
N CYS A 110 -6.27 -4.76 9.69
CA CYS A 110 -6.10 -4.51 8.25
C CYS A 110 -4.62 -4.24 7.90
N THR A 111 -3.93 -3.45 8.73
CA THR A 111 -2.52 -3.06 8.53
C THR A 111 -1.52 -4.19 8.75
N THR A 112 -1.95 -5.35 9.27
CA THR A 112 -1.11 -6.57 9.29
C THR A 112 -0.78 -7.00 7.86
N CYS A 113 -1.74 -6.88 6.94
CA CYS A 113 -1.62 -7.32 5.55
C CYS A 113 -1.55 -6.16 4.55
N HIS A 114 -2.22 -5.06 4.86
CA HIS A 114 -2.34 -3.85 4.05
C HIS A 114 -1.67 -2.68 4.77
N ASN A 115 -0.34 -2.68 4.80
CA ASN A 115 0.42 -1.57 5.33
C ASN A 115 0.82 -0.61 4.21
N GLU A 116 0.31 0.61 4.29
CA GLU A 116 0.59 1.65 3.32
C GLU A 116 2.03 2.17 3.46
N HIS A 117 2.59 2.72 2.38
CA HIS A 117 3.96 3.24 2.36
C HIS A 117 5.06 2.20 2.65
N VAL A 118 4.74 0.90 2.52
CA VAL A 118 5.69 -0.21 2.57
C VAL A 118 5.82 -0.80 1.17
N HIS A 119 6.97 -1.40 0.85
CA HIS A 119 7.16 -2.08 -0.43
C HIS A 119 6.05 -3.12 -0.64
N MET A 120 5.17 -2.83 -1.59
CA MET A 120 4.14 -3.72 -2.05
C MET A 120 4.61 -4.38 -3.34
N PHE A 121 4.38 -5.69 -3.48
CA PHE A 121 4.70 -6.44 -4.70
C PHE A 121 3.69 -6.14 -5.85
N GLY A 122 3.26 -4.88 -5.99
CA GLY A 122 2.31 -4.41 -7.02
C GLY A 122 0.88 -4.93 -6.88
N ARG A 123 0.48 -5.42 -5.69
CA ARG A 123 -0.81 -6.09 -5.47
C ARG A 123 -1.55 -5.66 -4.20
N GLY A 124 -1.23 -4.50 -3.64
CA GLY A 124 -1.98 -3.91 -2.52
C GLY A 124 -1.77 -4.55 -1.14
N VAL A 125 -0.87 -5.53 -1.00
CA VAL A 125 -0.46 -6.12 0.29
C VAL A 125 1.06 -6.07 0.47
N ASN A 126 1.51 -6.00 1.72
CA ASN A 126 2.94 -5.93 2.08
C ASN A 126 3.52 -7.28 2.57
N LEU A 127 2.74 -8.36 2.54
CA LEU A 127 3.15 -9.68 3.02
C LEU A 127 3.76 -10.54 1.91
N LYS A 128 4.48 -11.58 2.31
CA LYS A 128 5.09 -12.55 1.40
C LYS A 128 4.02 -13.45 0.74
N PRO A 129 4.27 -13.95 -0.48
CA PRO A 129 3.33 -14.82 -1.19
C PRO A 129 2.95 -16.14 -0.50
N ASP A 130 3.75 -16.63 0.45
CA ASP A 130 3.52 -17.87 1.20
C ASP A 130 2.61 -17.69 2.43
N LEU A 131 2.06 -16.50 2.65
CA LEU A 131 1.20 -16.13 3.78
C LEU A 131 0.13 -17.17 4.12
N CYS A 132 -0.51 -17.75 3.10
CA CYS A 132 -1.58 -18.74 3.29
C CYS A 132 -1.13 -19.90 4.19
N MET A 133 0.14 -20.27 4.12
CA MET A 133 0.71 -21.41 4.84
C MET A 133 0.87 -21.15 6.35
N ALA A 134 0.76 -19.90 6.81
CA ALA A 134 0.74 -19.61 8.25
C ALA A 134 -0.38 -20.39 8.99
N CYS A 135 -1.49 -20.64 8.29
CA CYS A 135 -2.64 -21.40 8.80
C CYS A 135 -2.96 -22.65 7.97
N HIS A 136 -2.63 -22.66 6.68
CA HIS A 136 -3.01 -23.72 5.73
C HIS A 136 -1.86 -24.62 5.29
N GLN A 137 -0.81 -24.74 6.12
CA GLN A 137 0.36 -25.57 5.85
C GLN A 137 0.01 -27.00 5.39
N GLY A 138 -0.98 -27.62 6.03
CA GLY A 138 -1.43 -28.98 5.70
C GLY A 138 -1.85 -29.18 4.23
N ILE A 139 -2.28 -28.12 3.53
CA ILE A 139 -2.68 -28.20 2.12
C ILE A 139 -1.52 -28.65 1.22
N ILE A 140 -0.32 -28.11 1.44
CA ILE A 140 0.86 -28.48 0.65
C ILE A 140 1.59 -29.71 1.23
N GLU A 141 1.27 -30.10 2.47
CA GLU A 141 1.81 -31.30 3.12
C GLU A 141 0.99 -32.57 2.81
N GLY A 142 -0.11 -32.45 2.08
CA GLY A 142 -0.87 -33.59 1.55
C GLY A 142 -2.24 -33.81 2.20
N ASP A 143 -2.75 -32.87 3.01
CA ASP A 143 -4.13 -32.96 3.53
C ASP A 143 -5.18 -32.89 2.41
N LEU A 144 -4.81 -32.33 1.25
CA LEU A 144 -5.67 -32.19 0.08
C LEU A 144 -4.98 -32.67 -1.20
N LYS A 145 -5.34 -33.87 -1.65
CA LYS A 145 -4.85 -34.46 -2.91
C LYS A 145 -4.98 -33.56 -4.14
N SER A 146 -5.99 -32.68 -4.17
CA SER A 146 -6.19 -31.74 -5.28
C SER A 146 -5.13 -30.64 -5.38
N HIS A 147 -4.31 -30.49 -4.34
CA HIS A 147 -3.23 -29.50 -4.25
C HIS A 147 -1.85 -30.17 -4.20
N ASP A 148 -1.77 -31.48 -4.45
CA ASP A 148 -0.49 -32.21 -4.48
C ASP A 148 0.44 -31.61 -5.53
N GLY A 149 1.66 -31.29 -5.12
CA GLY A 149 2.69 -30.70 -5.99
C GLY A 149 2.61 -29.19 -6.15
N PHE A 150 1.68 -28.49 -5.48
CA PHE A 150 1.68 -27.03 -5.45
C PHE A 150 2.74 -26.48 -4.49
N THR A 151 3.32 -25.32 -4.84
CA THR A 151 4.26 -24.60 -3.99
C THR A 151 3.52 -23.70 -3.00
N ALA A 152 4.17 -23.38 -1.87
CA ALA A 152 3.61 -22.53 -0.82
C ALA A 152 3.16 -21.14 -1.33
N ASP A 153 3.90 -20.56 -2.27
CA ASP A 153 3.61 -19.27 -2.92
C ASP A 153 2.64 -19.40 -4.10
N GLY A 154 2.34 -20.62 -4.56
CA GLY A 154 1.45 -20.89 -5.69
C GLY A 154 0.03 -20.41 -5.45
N CYS A 155 -0.49 -20.55 -4.22
CA CYS A 155 -1.83 -20.10 -3.85
C CYS A 155 -2.04 -18.60 -4.09
N TRP A 156 -1.01 -17.80 -3.80
CA TRP A 156 -1.03 -16.35 -4.00
C TRP A 156 -0.71 -15.95 -5.44
N THR A 157 0.29 -16.59 -6.05
CA THR A 157 0.80 -16.20 -7.37
C THR A 157 -0.08 -16.67 -8.52
N ALA A 158 -0.70 -17.86 -8.40
CA ALA A 158 -1.56 -18.43 -9.44
C ALA A 158 -2.92 -17.74 -9.55
N GLY A 159 -3.36 -17.01 -8.51
CA GLY A 159 -4.63 -16.28 -8.52
C GLY A 159 -5.87 -17.18 -8.60
N CYS A 160 -5.75 -18.45 -8.21
CA CYS A 160 -6.85 -19.41 -8.29
C CYS A 160 -7.98 -19.08 -7.30
N HIS A 161 -7.67 -18.50 -6.14
CA HIS A 161 -8.64 -18.09 -5.11
C HIS A 161 -8.29 -16.69 -4.58
N ASN A 162 -9.33 -15.89 -4.31
CA ASN A 162 -9.19 -14.62 -3.59
C ASN A 162 -9.32 -14.82 -2.08
N TYR A 163 -8.54 -14.06 -1.30
CA TYR A 163 -8.57 -14.12 0.17
C TYR A 163 -9.97 -13.79 0.71
N HIS A 164 -10.51 -12.59 0.41
CA HIS A 164 -11.72 -12.11 1.10
C HIS A 164 -13.01 -12.84 0.74
N ASP A 165 -13.16 -13.38 -0.47
CA ASP A 165 -14.45 -13.96 -0.90
C ASP A 165 -14.36 -15.43 -1.32
N HIS A 166 -13.17 -16.04 -1.23
CA HIS A 166 -12.86 -17.39 -1.73
C HIS A 166 -13.26 -17.63 -3.18
N ARG A 167 -13.62 -16.59 -3.95
CA ARG A 167 -14.05 -16.75 -5.33
C ARG A 167 -12.88 -17.33 -6.08
N THR A 168 -13.17 -18.44 -6.75
CA THR A 168 -12.21 -19.08 -7.62
C THR A 168 -12.17 -18.37 -8.95
N ILE A 169 -11.03 -18.47 -9.63
CA ILE A 169 -11.04 -18.41 -11.09
C ILE A 169 -12.07 -19.45 -11.56
N SER A 170 -13.01 -19.03 -12.40
CA SER A 170 -14.16 -19.88 -12.74
C SER A 170 -13.68 -21.20 -13.31
N THR A 171 -13.80 -22.29 -12.55
CA THR A 171 -13.40 -23.63 -13.02
C THR A 171 -14.23 -24.05 -14.22
N GLY A 172 -15.48 -23.57 -14.33
CA GLY A 172 -16.31 -23.69 -15.52
C GLY A 172 -15.69 -22.97 -16.72
N PHE A 173 -15.20 -21.74 -16.53
CA PHE A 173 -14.46 -21.01 -17.57
C PHE A 173 -13.18 -21.77 -17.95
N LEU A 174 -12.34 -22.18 -16.99
CA LEU A 174 -11.12 -22.92 -17.30
C LEU A 174 -11.39 -24.21 -18.07
N ARG A 175 -12.41 -24.99 -17.69
CA ARG A 175 -12.80 -26.21 -18.42
C ARG A 175 -13.27 -25.94 -19.85
N GLN A 176 -13.98 -24.83 -20.07
CA GLN A 176 -14.46 -24.46 -21.40
C GLN A 176 -13.36 -23.88 -22.30
N ASN A 177 -12.27 -23.39 -21.70
CA ASN A 177 -11.19 -22.68 -22.41
C ASN A 177 -9.84 -23.43 -22.33
N LEU A 178 -9.79 -24.65 -21.80
CA LEU A 178 -8.54 -25.38 -21.53
C LEU A 178 -7.73 -25.67 -22.80
N ASP A 179 -8.41 -25.88 -23.91
CA ASP A 179 -7.82 -26.20 -25.22
C ASP A 179 -7.68 -24.97 -26.13
N GLN A 180 -7.90 -23.76 -25.60
CA GLN A 180 -7.75 -22.55 -26.39
C GLN A 180 -6.27 -22.17 -26.56
N PRO A 181 -5.92 -21.47 -27.65
CA PRO A 181 -4.58 -20.92 -27.82
C PRO A 181 -4.24 -19.97 -26.67
N ASP A 182 -2.97 -19.99 -26.21
CA ASP A 182 -2.45 -19.13 -25.14
C ASP A 182 -2.77 -17.64 -25.35
N PHE A 183 -2.87 -17.21 -26.61
CA PHE A 183 -3.26 -15.87 -26.99
C PHE A 183 -4.45 -15.91 -27.95
N MET A 184 -5.57 -15.34 -27.53
CA MET A 184 -6.69 -15.09 -28.42
C MET A 184 -6.34 -14.02 -29.47
N PRO A 185 -6.97 -14.04 -30.66
CA PRO A 185 -6.83 -12.97 -31.64
C PRO A 185 -7.10 -11.60 -31.01
N GLN A 186 -6.35 -10.59 -31.46
CA GLN A 186 -6.46 -9.24 -30.91
C GLN A 186 -7.91 -8.75 -31.00
N PRO A 187 -8.55 -8.40 -29.87
CA PRO A 187 -9.95 -8.01 -29.88
C PRO A 187 -10.12 -6.71 -30.67
N ALA A 188 -10.85 -6.78 -31.78
CA ALA A 188 -11.26 -5.61 -32.53
C ALA A 188 -12.45 -4.97 -31.82
N LEU A 189 -12.25 -3.80 -31.21
CA LEU A 189 -13.36 -3.01 -30.71
C LEU A 189 -14.12 -2.42 -31.90
N PRO A 190 -15.47 -2.43 -31.89
CA PRO A 190 -16.23 -1.72 -32.91
C PRO A 190 -15.86 -0.23 -32.86
N VAL A 191 -15.70 0.40 -34.02
CA VAL A 191 -15.49 1.85 -34.10
C VAL A 191 -16.71 2.54 -33.52
N ARG A 192 -16.59 3.05 -32.29
CA ARG A 192 -17.63 3.83 -31.64
C ARG A 192 -17.37 5.30 -31.92
N THR A 193 -18.27 5.93 -32.66
CA THR A 193 -18.23 7.39 -32.84
C THR A 193 -18.98 8.02 -31.67
N VAL A 194 -18.24 8.62 -30.72
CA VAL A 194 -18.85 9.38 -29.63
C VAL A 194 -19.10 10.80 -30.13
N THR A 195 -20.37 11.16 -30.29
CA THR A 195 -20.75 12.54 -30.62
C THR A 195 -20.91 13.32 -29.33
N THR A 196 -19.98 14.23 -29.02
CA THR A 196 -20.10 15.11 -27.86
C THR A 196 -20.91 16.34 -28.22
N LYS A 197 -21.88 16.71 -27.37
CA LYS A 197 -22.61 17.99 -27.52
C LYS A 197 -21.78 19.19 -27.08
N VAL A 198 -20.75 18.95 -26.28
CA VAL A 198 -19.87 19.99 -25.74
C VAL A 198 -18.44 19.58 -26.06
N GLN A 199 -17.74 20.43 -26.81
CA GLN A 199 -16.36 20.19 -27.22
C GLN A 199 -15.35 20.58 -26.11
N THR A 200 -15.82 21.37 -25.15
CA THR A 200 -15.04 21.89 -24.03
C THR A 200 -15.64 21.41 -22.73
N ALA A 201 -14.81 20.84 -21.85
CA ALA A 201 -15.25 20.51 -20.51
C ALA A 201 -15.78 21.78 -19.81
N PRO A 202 -16.97 21.77 -19.19
CA PRO A 202 -17.43 22.90 -18.40
C PRO A 202 -16.45 23.15 -17.26
N LYS A 203 -16.26 24.41 -16.89
CA LYS A 203 -15.42 24.78 -15.75
C LYS A 203 -16.05 24.19 -14.48
N PRO A 204 -15.33 23.38 -13.69
CA PRO A 204 -15.90 22.78 -12.49
C PRO A 204 -16.31 23.86 -11.50
N ASP A 205 -17.55 23.79 -11.03
CA ASP A 205 -18.06 24.63 -9.94
C ASP A 205 -18.01 23.82 -8.64
N LEU A 206 -16.87 23.93 -7.95
CA LEU A 206 -16.62 23.22 -6.68
C LEU A 206 -17.40 23.83 -5.51
N SER A 207 -18.21 24.88 -5.72
CA SER A 207 -19.03 25.50 -4.66
C SER A 207 -20.26 24.67 -4.27
N GLN A 208 -20.60 23.64 -5.06
CA GLN A 208 -21.81 22.83 -4.91
C GLN A 208 -21.53 21.33 -4.66
N GLU A 209 -20.26 20.90 -4.53
CA GLU A 209 -19.92 19.47 -4.48
C GLU A 209 -20.52 18.72 -3.28
N PHE A 210 -20.80 19.43 -2.18
CA PHE A 210 -21.45 18.83 -1.02
C PHE A 210 -22.92 19.22 -0.96
N LYS A 211 -23.78 18.53 -1.71
CA LYS A 211 -25.20 18.43 -1.35
C LYS A 211 -25.31 17.69 -0.01
N GLY A 212 -25.20 18.42 1.10
CA GLY A 212 -25.52 17.92 2.44
C GLY A 212 -24.35 17.42 3.29
N GLY A 213 -23.09 17.64 2.90
CA GLY A 213 -21.95 17.36 3.77
C GLY A 213 -21.83 18.43 4.85
N ARG A 214 -22.21 18.10 6.09
CA ARG A 214 -21.91 18.95 7.26
C ARG A 214 -20.41 18.87 7.54
N SER A 215 -19.79 20.03 7.67
CA SER A 215 -18.45 20.24 8.23
C SER A 215 -18.34 19.67 9.64
#